data_AF-A0A2K3IXR2-F1
#
_entry.id   AF-A0A2K3IXR2-F1
#
_cell.length_a   1.000
_cell.length_b   1.000
_cell.length_c   1.000
_cell.angle_alpha   90.00
_cell.angle_beta   90.00
_cell.angle_gamma   90.00
#
_symmetry.space_group_name_H-M   'P 1'
#
loop_
_entity.id
_entity.type
_entity.pdbx_description
1 polymer ?
#
loop_
_entity_poly.entity_id
_entity_poly.type
_entity_poly.pdbx_seq_one_letter_code
_entity_poly.pdbx_strand_id
1 'polypeptide(L)'
;KYYRECFSQKPIPVHINISDMEQNFIKDFKSSKNMMKKYLPESILKDLKKILENKNSIDPELWAEIVYNYASAWRNINNESEKNKLLDSLRILWIGRFVSYAKEVKNMDTHEAEIVIQKQAEVFEEKFDYLRSIYEEMVTPT
;
A
#
# COMPACT_ATOMS: atom_id res chain seq x y z
N LYS A 1 13.52 -9.98 19.17
CA LYS A 1 12.76 -8.76 18.80
C LYS A 1 11.64 -8.58 19.82
N TYR A 2 11.52 -7.41 20.45
CA TYR A 2 10.48 -7.12 21.44
C TYR A 2 9.28 -6.52 20.70
N TYR A 3 8.19 -7.28 20.58
CA TYR A 3 6.93 -6.74 20.07
C TYR A 3 6.28 -5.90 21.17
N ARG A 4 5.68 -4.75 20.80
CA ARG A 4 4.97 -3.91 21.77
C ARG A 4 3.70 -4.64 22.18
N GLU A 5 3.50 -4.86 23.47
CA GLU A 5 2.23 -5.36 23.98
C GLU A 5 1.13 -4.33 23.68
N CYS A 6 0.08 -4.79 22.99
CA CYS A 6 -1.07 -3.96 22.64
C CYS A 6 -2.04 -3.92 23.82
N PHE A 7 -1.91 -2.90 24.66
CA PHE A 7 -2.83 -2.63 25.78
C PHE A 7 -4.14 -1.95 25.33
N SER A 8 -4.47 -1.99 24.03
CA SER A 8 -5.64 -1.29 23.51
C SER A 8 -6.94 -2.05 23.79
N GLN A 9 -8.05 -1.31 23.89
CA GLN A 9 -9.39 -1.89 24.01
C GLN A 9 -9.70 -2.71 22.75
N LYS A 10 -10.41 -3.84 22.89
CA LYS A 10 -10.85 -4.65 21.74
C LYS A 10 -11.51 -3.72 20.71
N PRO A 11 -11.04 -3.74 19.44
CA PRO A 11 -11.58 -2.85 18.42
C PRO A 11 -13.07 -3.14 18.20
N ILE A 12 -13.84 -2.09 17.89
CA ILE A 12 -15.26 -2.23 17.54
C ILE A 12 -15.33 -3.14 16.29
N PRO A 13 -16.12 -4.23 16.33
CA PRO A 13 -16.22 -5.13 15.20
C PRO A 13 -16.78 -4.39 13.98
N VAL A 14 -16.04 -4.45 12.88
CA VAL A 14 -16.46 -3.86 11.60
C VAL A 14 -16.95 -4.97 10.69
N HIS A 15 -18.22 -4.90 10.30
CA HIS A 15 -18.76 -5.78 9.27
C HIS A 15 -18.35 -5.26 7.89
N ILE A 16 -17.36 -5.91 7.30
CA ILE A 16 -16.84 -5.62 5.95
C ILE A 16 -17.12 -6.78 5.01
N ASN A 17 -17.54 -6.48 3.78
CA ASN A 17 -17.60 -7.49 2.71
C ASN A 17 -16.28 -7.47 1.92
N ILE A 18 -15.37 -8.35 2.29
CA ILE A 18 -14.05 -8.48 1.63
C ILE A 18 -14.18 -8.80 0.15
N SER A 19 -15.18 -9.61 -0.24
CA SER A 19 -15.39 -9.98 -1.64
C SER A 19 -15.79 -8.77 -2.48
N ASP A 20 -16.71 -7.94 -1.98
CA ASP A 20 -17.13 -6.73 -2.70
C ASP A 20 -15.98 -5.71 -2.79
N MET A 21 -15.22 -5.54 -1.71
CA MET A 21 -14.03 -4.67 -1.72
C MET A 21 -12.97 -5.13 -2.72
N GLU A 22 -12.76 -6.45 -2.85
CA GLU A 22 -11.86 -7.03 -3.84
C GLU A 22 -12.34 -6.77 -5.27
N GLN A 23 -13.63 -6.96 -5.55
CA GLN A 23 -14.18 -6.67 -6.89
C GLN A 23 -14.08 -5.19 -7.24
N ASN A 24 -14.38 -4.30 -6.29
CA ASN A 24 -14.25 -2.86 -6.47
C ASN A 24 -12.79 -2.48 -6.73
N PHE A 25 -11.84 -3.01 -5.95
CA PHE A 25 -10.42 -2.81 -6.19
C PHE A 25 -9.99 -3.22 -7.60
N ILE A 26 -10.36 -4.42 -8.06
CA ILE A 26 -10.01 -4.92 -9.40
C ILE A 26 -10.57 -3.99 -10.49
N LYS A 27 -11.82 -3.54 -10.34
CA LYS A 27 -12.48 -2.63 -11.27
C LYS A 27 -11.78 -1.26 -11.32
N ASP A 28 -11.53 -0.68 -10.15
CA ASP A 28 -10.96 0.67 -10.02
C ASP A 28 -9.48 0.71 -10.42
N PHE A 29 -8.74 -0.37 -10.18
CA PHE A 29 -7.37 -0.50 -10.67
C PHE A 29 -7.34 -0.49 -12.20
N LYS A 30 -8.23 -1.24 -12.86
CA LYS A 30 -8.29 -1.31 -14.33
C LYS A 30 -8.59 0.05 -14.95
N SER A 31 -9.52 0.82 -14.37
CA SER A 31 -9.86 2.17 -14.87
C SER A 31 -8.77 3.21 -14.58
N SER A 32 -8.02 3.05 -13.48
CA SER A 32 -7.04 4.03 -13.01
C SER A 32 -5.58 3.70 -13.34
N LYS A 33 -5.30 2.57 -14.00
CA LYS A 33 -3.95 2.12 -14.33
C LYS A 33 -3.10 3.18 -15.04
N ASN A 34 -3.70 3.91 -16.00
CA ASN A 34 -2.99 4.94 -16.75
C ASN A 34 -2.60 6.13 -15.87
N MET A 35 -3.38 6.43 -14.83
CA MET A 35 -3.05 7.45 -13.85
C MET A 35 -1.89 6.98 -12.95
N MET A 36 -1.92 5.73 -12.50
CA MET A 36 -0.87 5.15 -11.65
C MET A 36 0.51 5.13 -12.33
N LYS A 37 0.58 5.03 -13.67
CA LYS A 37 1.83 5.15 -14.45
C LYS A 37 2.59 6.47 -14.26
N LYS A 38 1.92 7.52 -13.79
CA LYS A 38 2.57 8.79 -13.48
C LYS A 38 3.40 8.74 -12.19
N TYR A 39 3.04 7.83 -11.28
CA TYR A 39 3.57 7.81 -9.91
C TYR A 39 4.31 6.52 -9.57
N LEU A 40 4.13 5.46 -10.35
CA LEU A 40 4.75 4.16 -10.11
C LEU A 40 5.64 3.74 -11.30
N PRO A 41 6.79 3.11 -11.03
CA PRO A 41 7.60 2.50 -12.07
C PRO A 41 6.88 1.32 -12.72
N GLU A 42 7.24 1.03 -13.97
CA GLU A 42 6.61 -0.04 -14.77
C GLU A 42 6.82 -1.44 -14.15
N SER A 43 7.88 -1.66 -13.37
CA SER A 43 8.10 -2.90 -12.61
C SER A 43 6.97 -3.16 -11.61
N ILE A 44 6.68 -2.19 -10.74
CA ILE A 44 5.61 -2.27 -9.73
C ILE A 44 4.24 -2.46 -10.41
N LEU A 45 3.99 -1.77 -11.53
CA LEU A 45 2.74 -1.94 -12.28
C LEU A 45 2.57 -3.33 -12.89
N LYS A 46 3.66 -3.94 -13.34
CA LYS A 46 3.66 -5.33 -13.84
C LYS A 46 3.36 -6.31 -12.71
N ASP A 47 3.93 -6.10 -11.54
CA ASP A 47 3.70 -6.99 -10.40
C ASP A 47 2.28 -6.84 -9.85
N LEU A 48 1.75 -5.61 -9.73
CA LEU A 48 0.33 -5.38 -9.42
C LEU A 48 -0.60 -6.06 -10.43
N LYS A 49 -0.27 -6.00 -11.72
CA LYS A 49 -1.06 -6.68 -12.76
C LYS A 49 -1.05 -8.20 -12.57
N LYS A 50 0.10 -8.82 -12.32
CA LYS A 50 0.21 -10.27 -12.05
C LYS A 50 -0.58 -10.67 -10.80
N ILE A 51 -0.52 -9.85 -9.75
CA ILE A 51 -1.26 -10.07 -8.50
C ILE A 51 -2.77 -10.11 -8.78
N LEU A 52 -3.28 -9.15 -9.56
CA LEU A 52 -4.69 -9.08 -9.94
C LEU A 52 -5.12 -10.26 -10.83
N GLU A 53 -4.27 -10.70 -11.77
CA GLU A 53 -4.54 -11.84 -12.64
C GLU A 53 -4.59 -13.16 -11.87
N ASN A 54 -3.69 -13.33 -10.91
CA ASN A 54 -3.60 -14.54 -10.09
C ASN A 54 -4.49 -14.51 -8.84
N LYS A 55 -5.23 -13.42 -8.61
CA LYS A 55 -5.99 -13.17 -7.37
C LYS A 55 -5.14 -13.31 -6.10
N ASN A 56 -3.89 -12.89 -6.19
CA ASN A 56 -2.94 -12.88 -5.09
C ASN A 56 -3.14 -11.64 -4.21
N SER A 57 -2.43 -11.62 -3.08
CA SER A 57 -2.40 -10.49 -2.15
C SER A 57 -1.24 -9.55 -2.48
N ILE A 58 -1.43 -8.26 -2.19
CA ILE A 58 -0.34 -7.28 -2.16
C ILE A 58 0.42 -7.49 -0.85
N ASP A 59 1.63 -7.99 -0.96
CA ASP A 59 2.52 -8.22 0.19
C ASP A 59 3.05 -6.90 0.78
N PRO A 60 3.62 -6.93 2.00
CA PRO A 60 4.10 -5.73 2.67
C PRO A 60 5.27 -5.04 1.96
N GLU A 61 6.13 -5.79 1.26
CA GLU A 61 7.30 -5.22 0.57
C GLU A 61 6.86 -4.38 -0.62
N LEU A 62 6.03 -4.95 -1.50
CA LEU A 62 5.45 -4.24 -2.63
C LEU A 62 4.62 -3.04 -2.15
N TRP A 63 3.90 -3.19 -1.03
CA TRP A 63 3.15 -2.08 -0.44
C TRP A 63 4.05 -0.93 0.02
N ALA A 64 5.16 -1.22 0.71
CA ALA A 64 6.12 -0.20 1.13
C ALA A 64 6.69 0.54 -0.09
N GLU A 65 7.08 -0.19 -1.14
CA GLU A 65 7.60 0.41 -2.37
C GLU A 65 6.56 1.30 -3.08
N ILE A 66 5.28 0.87 -3.10
CA ILE A 66 4.17 1.70 -3.59
C ILE A 66 4.09 2.98 -2.78
N VAL A 67 3.95 2.89 -1.45
CA VAL A 67 3.80 4.08 -0.59
C VAL A 67 4.98 5.05 -0.76
N TYR A 68 6.20 4.54 -0.86
CA TYR A 68 7.39 5.37 -1.07
C TYR A 68 7.43 6.06 -2.42
N ASN A 69 7.02 5.39 -3.51
CA ASN A 69 6.90 6.05 -4.80
C ASN A 69 5.83 7.15 -4.78
N TYR A 70 4.70 6.91 -4.13
CA TYR A 70 3.67 7.94 -3.96
C TYR A 70 4.15 9.11 -3.09
N ALA A 71 4.89 8.85 -2.01
CA ALA A 71 5.48 9.88 -1.16
C ALA A 71 6.53 10.72 -1.91
N SER A 72 7.40 10.07 -2.69
CA SER A 72 8.37 10.76 -3.55
C SER A 72 7.67 11.60 -4.62
N ALA A 73 6.67 11.04 -5.30
CA ALA A 73 5.89 11.76 -6.31
C ALA A 73 5.17 12.99 -5.74
N TRP A 74 4.56 12.87 -4.54
CA TRP A 74 3.84 13.96 -3.89
C TRP A 74 4.68 15.23 -3.72
N ARG A 75 5.97 15.08 -3.35
CA ARG A 75 6.90 16.19 -3.12
C ARG A 75 7.02 17.13 -4.33
N ASN A 76 6.94 16.59 -5.53
CA ASN A 76 7.19 17.34 -6.76
C ASN A 76 5.92 17.91 -7.40
N ILE A 77 4.74 17.61 -6.84
CA ILE A 77 3.48 18.10 -7.37
C ILE A 77 3.13 19.43 -6.70
N ASN A 78 3.19 20.52 -7.48
CA ASN A 78 2.78 21.85 -7.02
C ASN A 78 1.28 22.12 -7.22
N ASN A 79 0.60 21.32 -8.05
CA ASN A 79 -0.80 21.49 -8.40
C ASN A 79 -1.71 20.62 -7.51
N GLU A 80 -2.62 21.25 -6.74
CA GLU A 80 -3.58 20.56 -5.88
C GLU A 80 -4.49 19.57 -6.63
N SER A 81 -4.85 19.84 -7.89
CA SER A 81 -5.63 18.90 -8.71
C SER A 81 -4.87 17.60 -8.99
N GLU A 82 -3.56 17.67 -9.28
CA GLU A 82 -2.74 16.47 -9.48
C GLU A 82 -2.45 15.75 -8.17
N LYS A 83 -2.31 16.48 -7.04
CA LYS A 83 -2.22 15.88 -5.69
C LYS A 83 -3.46 15.05 -5.36
N ASN A 84 -4.65 15.57 -5.63
CA ASN A 84 -5.89 14.84 -5.42
C ASN A 84 -5.95 13.57 -6.27
N LYS A 85 -5.55 13.65 -7.55
CA LYS A 85 -5.45 12.47 -8.42
C LYS A 85 -4.46 11.44 -7.89
N LEU A 86 -3.31 11.88 -7.38
CA LEU A 86 -2.33 11.01 -6.74
C LEU A 86 -2.97 10.28 -5.55
N LEU A 87 -3.60 11.00 -4.62
CA LEU A 87 -4.26 10.41 -3.46
C LEU A 87 -5.41 9.47 -3.84
N ASP A 88 -6.19 9.82 -4.86
CA ASP A 88 -7.27 8.96 -5.36
C ASP A 88 -6.72 7.64 -5.90
N SER A 89 -5.60 7.64 -6.63
CA SER A 89 -4.95 6.39 -7.05
C SER A 89 -4.34 5.60 -5.89
N LEU A 90 -3.74 6.29 -4.90
CA LEU A 90 -3.20 5.61 -3.72
C LEU A 90 -4.32 4.94 -2.92
N ARG A 91 -5.48 5.60 -2.78
CA ARG A 91 -6.67 5.04 -2.13
C ARG A 91 -7.09 3.72 -2.77
N ILE A 92 -7.08 3.63 -4.11
CA ILE A 92 -7.42 2.38 -4.82
C ILE A 92 -6.44 1.27 -4.43
N LEU A 93 -5.14 1.54 -4.43
CA LEU A 93 -4.12 0.55 -4.04
C LEU A 93 -4.21 0.16 -2.57
N TRP A 94 -4.54 1.12 -1.70
CA TRP A 94 -4.79 0.88 -0.29
C TRP A 94 -5.95 -0.10 -0.06
N ILE A 95 -7.03 -0.03 -0.84
CA ILE A 95 -8.13 -1.01 -0.75
C ILE A 95 -7.59 -2.42 -1.06
N GLY A 96 -6.75 -2.57 -2.09
CA GLY A 96 -6.11 -3.84 -2.41
C GLY A 96 -5.23 -4.37 -1.27
N ARG A 97 -4.45 -3.49 -0.64
CA ARG A 97 -3.63 -3.85 0.54
C ARG A 97 -4.50 -4.21 1.74
N PHE A 98 -5.59 -3.47 1.97
CA PHE A 98 -6.53 -3.75 3.05
C PHE A 98 -7.19 -5.12 2.89
N VAL A 99 -7.67 -5.46 1.68
CA VAL A 99 -8.21 -6.79 1.36
C VAL A 99 -7.17 -7.88 1.64
N SER A 100 -5.91 -7.63 1.26
CA SER A 100 -4.80 -8.55 1.49
C SER A 100 -4.58 -8.81 2.98
N TYR A 101 -4.50 -7.75 3.78
CA TYR A 101 -4.38 -7.84 5.23
C TYR A 101 -5.57 -8.53 5.88
N ALA A 102 -6.80 -8.17 5.49
CA ALA A 102 -8.01 -8.76 6.07
C ALA A 102 -8.13 -10.27 5.79
N LYS A 103 -7.63 -10.74 4.64
CA LYS A 103 -7.53 -12.18 4.34
C LYS A 103 -6.47 -12.86 5.22
N GLU A 104 -5.32 -12.22 5.42
CA GLU A 104 -4.20 -12.71 6.23
C GLU A 104 -4.60 -12.92 7.70
N VAL A 105 -5.30 -11.94 8.30
CA VAL A 105 -5.65 -11.96 9.73
C VAL A 105 -7.03 -12.53 10.04
N LYS A 106 -7.74 -13.10 9.05
CA LYS A 106 -9.15 -13.50 9.18
C LYS A 106 -9.44 -14.43 10.36
N ASN A 107 -8.51 -15.33 10.67
CA ASN A 107 -8.65 -16.34 11.72
C ASN A 107 -7.75 -16.05 12.93
N MET A 108 -7.19 -14.86 13.01
CA MET A 108 -6.30 -14.43 14.08
C MET A 108 -7.08 -13.68 15.16
N ASP A 109 -6.61 -13.76 16.40
CA ASP A 109 -7.06 -12.84 17.43
C ASP A 109 -6.43 -11.44 17.27
N THR A 110 -6.87 -10.49 18.10
CA THR A 110 -6.38 -9.11 18.05
C THR A 110 -4.87 -9.00 18.29
N HIS A 111 -4.30 -9.85 19.14
CA HIS A 111 -2.88 -9.81 19.46
C HIS A 111 -2.04 -10.35 18.29
N GLU A 112 -2.45 -11.48 17.70
CA GLU A 112 -1.83 -12.05 16.52
C GLU A 112 -1.87 -11.09 15.32
N ALA A 113 -3.02 -10.45 15.08
CA ALA A 113 -3.19 -9.46 14.02
C ALA A 113 -2.28 -8.22 14.23
N GLU A 114 -2.11 -7.79 15.49
CA GLU A 114 -1.21 -6.69 15.82
C GLU A 114 0.27 -7.07 15.57
N ILE A 115 0.68 -8.30 15.90
CA ILE A 115 2.03 -8.78 15.58
C ILE A 115 2.26 -8.72 14.06
N VAL A 116 1.24 -9.04 13.25
CA VAL A 116 1.30 -8.92 11.79
C VAL A 116 1.49 -7.46 11.38
N ILE A 117 0.77 -6.49 11.97
CA ILE A 117 0.98 -5.05 11.71
C ILE A 117 2.41 -4.63 12.06
N GLN A 118 2.94 -5.05 13.22
CA GLN A 118 4.30 -4.69 13.65
C GLN A 118 5.35 -5.25 12.69
N LYS A 119 5.22 -6.49 12.25
CA LYS A 119 6.11 -7.07 11.23
C LYS A 119 6.05 -6.31 9.90
N GLN A 120 4.88 -5.84 9.50
CA GLN A 120 4.75 -5.03 8.29
C GLN A 120 5.38 -3.66 8.45
N ALA A 121 5.31 -3.05 9.64
CA ALA A 121 6.00 -1.81 9.92
C ALA A 121 7.53 -1.97 9.82
N GLU A 122 8.08 -3.10 10.29
CA GLU A 122 9.50 -3.43 10.12
C GLU A 122 9.91 -3.45 8.63
N VAL A 123 9.04 -3.92 7.73
CA VAL A 123 9.32 -3.90 6.28
C VAL A 123 9.48 -2.47 5.73
N PHE A 124 8.76 -1.49 6.28
CA PHE A 124 8.99 -0.09 5.90
C PHE A 124 10.39 0.37 6.34
N GLU A 125 10.79 0.06 7.57
CA GLU A 125 12.14 0.40 8.06
C GLU A 125 13.24 -0.25 7.21
N GLU A 126 13.08 -1.53 6.86
CA GLU A 126 14.00 -2.27 5.99
C GLU A 126 14.07 -1.68 4.56
N LYS A 127 13.00 -1.04 4.08
CA LYS A 127 12.93 -0.40 2.76
C LYS A 127 13.32 1.09 2.78
N PHE A 128 13.84 1.63 3.89
CA PHE A 128 14.29 3.03 3.95
C PHE A 128 15.37 3.37 2.92
N ASP A 129 16.30 2.45 2.63
CA ASP A 129 17.31 2.69 1.60
C ASP A 129 16.70 2.80 0.20
N TYR A 130 15.62 2.04 -0.07
CA TYR A 130 14.85 2.19 -1.31
C TYR A 130 14.12 3.54 -1.36
N LEU A 131 13.50 3.98 -0.27
CA LEU A 131 12.94 5.34 -0.20
C LEU A 131 14.03 6.37 -0.49
N ARG A 132 15.19 6.26 0.17
CA ARG A 132 16.31 7.18 -0.01
C ARG A 132 16.73 7.27 -1.48
N SER A 133 16.92 6.13 -2.15
CA SER A 133 17.35 6.12 -3.55
C SER A 133 16.37 6.88 -4.45
N ILE A 134 15.06 6.71 -4.28
CA ILE A 134 14.05 7.38 -5.14
C ILE A 134 13.68 8.79 -4.67
N TYR A 135 14.04 9.17 -3.44
CA TYR A 135 13.73 10.47 -2.87
C TYR A 135 14.88 11.48 -3.07
N GLU A 136 16.13 11.00 -3.08
CA GLU A 136 17.35 11.79 -3.29
C GLU A 136 17.73 11.94 -4.77
N GLU A 137 17.50 10.94 -5.64
CA GLU A 137 17.89 10.97 -7.07
C GLU A 137 17.28 12.14 -7.88
N MET A 138 16.30 12.88 -7.33
CA MET A 138 15.74 14.07 -7.97
C MET A 138 16.33 15.41 -7.48
N VAL A 139 17.37 15.40 -6.66
CA VAL A 139 18.20 16.60 -6.43
C VAL A 139 19.28 16.64 -7.51
N THR A 140 18.97 17.20 -8.68
CA THR A 140 20.05 17.72 -9.53
C THR A 140 20.71 18.89 -8.79
N PRO A 141 22.01 18.83 -8.46
CA PRO A 141 22.73 20.00 -7.99
C PRO A 141 22.91 20.95 -9.17
N THR A 142 22.44 22.18 -8.96
CA THR A 142 22.82 23.49 -9.54
C THR A 142 23.41 23.53 -10.96
#